data_AF-A0A6T9Y346-F1
#
_entry.id   AF-A0A6T9Y346-F1
#
_cell.length_a   1.000
_cell.length_b   1.000
_cell.length_c   1.000
_cell.angle_alpha   90.00
_cell.angle_beta   90.00
_cell.angle_gamma   90.00
#
_symmetry.space_group_name_H-M   'P 1'
#
loop_
_entity.id
_entity.type
_entity.pdbx_description
1 polymer ?
#
loop_
_entity_poly.entity_id
_entity_poly.type
_entity_poly.pdbx_seq_one_letter_code
_entity_poly.pdbx_strand_id
1 'polypeptide(L)'
;MKKVANFVAALLATGAMLSGCAMANDDNTGHAHIVSPKHYTLLLENENVLVLKMTLQPGEEDTWHKHNAETVYFEDGGKAIIKTADKAMTLEIPDGYVMWHDEWEHQVKNIGDSTITAIIVEAK
;
A
#
# COMPACT_ATOMS: atom_id res chain seq x y z
N MET A 1 -29.94 0.37 8.55
CA MET A 1 -28.50 0.05 8.57
C MET A 1 -27.76 1.38 8.59
N LYS A 2 -27.02 1.65 9.68
CA LYS A 2 -26.45 2.97 9.94
C LYS A 2 -25.39 3.28 8.88
N LYS A 3 -25.56 4.40 8.17
CA LYS A 3 -24.56 4.96 7.27
C LYS A 3 -23.30 5.20 8.10
N VAL A 4 -22.25 4.43 7.86
CA VAL A 4 -20.93 4.71 8.42
C VAL A 4 -20.50 6.04 7.80
N ALA A 5 -20.13 6.99 8.65
CA ALA A 5 -19.76 8.34 8.22
C ALA A 5 -18.55 8.24 7.30
N ASN A 6 -18.69 8.75 6.08
CA ASN A 6 -17.59 8.99 5.16
C ASN A 6 -16.63 9.98 5.82
N PHE A 7 -15.60 9.49 6.52
CA PHE A 7 -14.40 10.26 6.81
C PHE A 7 -13.58 10.35 5.53
N VAL A 8 -14.02 11.18 4.59
CA VAL A 8 -13.13 11.67 3.52
C VAL A 8 -12.25 12.72 4.19
N ALA A 9 -11.19 12.28 4.87
CA ALA A 9 -10.07 13.16 5.13
C ALA A 9 -9.49 13.51 3.76
N ALA A 10 -9.62 14.77 3.35
CA ALA A 10 -9.05 15.26 2.11
C ALA A 10 -7.54 15.10 2.18
N LEU A 11 -7.03 14.01 1.60
CA LEU A 11 -5.62 13.76 1.44
C LEU A 11 -5.09 14.85 0.48
N LEU A 12 -4.23 15.73 0.99
CA LEU A 12 -3.59 16.76 0.19
C LEU A 12 -2.53 16.10 -0.70
N ALA A 13 -2.94 15.60 -1.87
CA ALA A 13 -2.04 15.18 -2.92
C ALA A 13 -1.43 16.44 -3.57
N THR A 14 -0.27 16.88 -3.10
CA THR A 14 0.52 17.88 -3.82
C THR A 14 1.14 17.23 -5.04
N GLY A 15 0.52 17.41 -6.21
CA GLY A 15 0.98 16.84 -7.47
C GLY A 15 2.19 17.59 -8.05
N ALA A 16 3.34 16.92 -8.11
CA ALA A 16 4.42 17.28 -9.02
C ALA A 16 4.47 16.21 -10.14
N MET A 17 4.10 16.60 -11.37
CA MET A 17 4.18 15.71 -12.54
C MET A 17 5.63 15.63 -13.01
N LEU A 18 6.32 14.57 -12.62
CA LEU A 18 7.60 14.19 -13.24
C LEU A 18 7.28 13.13 -14.30
N SER A 19 7.35 13.51 -15.58
CA SER A 19 7.28 12.55 -16.69
C SER A 19 8.47 11.59 -16.63
N GLY A 20 8.20 10.34 -16.22
CA GLY A 20 9.16 9.24 -16.25
C GLY A 20 8.95 8.36 -17.47
N CYS A 21 10.06 7.86 -18.03
CA CYS A 21 10.08 6.86 -19.10
C CYS A 21 9.33 5.59 -18.66
N ALA A 22 8.51 5.04 -19.56
CA ALA A 22 7.80 3.78 -19.35
C ALA A 22 8.81 2.65 -19.09
N MET A 23 8.67 2.00 -17.93
CA MET A 23 9.37 0.75 -17.63
C MET A 23 8.46 -0.40 -18.04
N ALA A 24 9.04 -1.38 -18.72
CA ALA A 24 8.34 -2.60 -19.10
C ALA A 24 7.94 -3.36 -17.82
N ASN A 25 6.64 -3.53 -17.60
CA ASN A 25 6.13 -4.42 -16.58
C ASN A 25 6.29 -5.86 -17.11
N ASP A 26 7.00 -6.69 -16.35
CA ASP A 26 7.04 -8.13 -16.55
C ASP A 26 5.65 -8.68 -16.18
N ASP A 27 5.01 -9.45 -17.08
CA ASP A 27 3.59 -9.89 -17.03
C ASP A 27 3.28 -10.88 -15.88
N ASN A 28 4.10 -10.94 -14.84
CA ASN A 28 3.95 -11.82 -13.69
C ASN A 28 4.24 -11.10 -12.36
N THR A 29 3.53 -10.00 -12.11
CA THR A 29 3.58 -9.31 -10.81
C THR A 29 3.02 -10.22 -9.71
N GLY A 30 3.89 -10.69 -8.80
CA GLY A 30 3.50 -11.56 -7.69
C GLY A 30 2.86 -10.80 -6.51
N HIS A 31 2.20 -11.54 -5.61
CA HIS A 31 1.66 -10.98 -4.37
C HIS A 31 2.79 -10.41 -3.48
N ALA A 32 2.48 -9.35 -2.73
CA ALA A 32 3.44 -8.58 -1.93
C ALA A 32 4.40 -9.43 -1.07
N HIS A 33 3.86 -10.39 -0.31
CA HIS A 33 4.64 -11.26 0.58
C HIS A 33 5.55 -12.27 -0.14
N ILE A 34 5.31 -12.54 -1.42
CA ILE A 34 6.16 -13.42 -2.23
C ILE A 34 7.33 -12.64 -2.84
N VAL A 35 7.07 -11.46 -3.39
CA VAL A 35 8.07 -10.67 -4.13
C VAL A 35 8.81 -9.65 -3.28
N SER A 36 8.28 -9.32 -2.10
CA SER A 36 8.92 -8.44 -1.11
C SER A 36 8.86 -9.04 0.31
N PRO A 37 9.37 -10.27 0.51
CA PRO A 37 9.24 -11.01 1.78
C PRO A 37 9.95 -10.36 2.97
N LYS A 38 10.83 -9.38 2.72
CA LYS A 38 11.47 -8.58 3.77
C LYS A 38 10.47 -7.60 4.42
N HIS A 39 9.52 -7.07 3.64
CA HIS A 39 8.61 -6.01 4.10
C HIS A 39 7.22 -6.53 4.45
N TYR A 40 6.86 -7.73 3.97
CA TYR A 40 5.54 -8.32 4.18
C TYR A 40 5.65 -9.68 4.86
N THR A 41 4.99 -9.82 6.01
CA THR A 41 4.86 -11.08 6.74
C THR A 41 3.46 -11.62 6.55
N LEU A 42 3.35 -12.91 6.18
CA LEU A 42 2.08 -13.63 6.17
C LEU A 42 1.60 -13.88 7.60
N LEU A 43 0.40 -13.39 7.95
CA LEU A 43 -0.20 -13.61 9.26
C LEU A 43 -1.29 -14.69 9.25
N LEU A 44 -2.11 -14.73 8.21
CA LEU A 44 -3.19 -15.69 8.03
C LEU A 44 -3.45 -15.89 6.54
N GLU A 45 -3.70 -17.13 6.15
CA GLU A 45 -4.25 -17.46 4.84
C GLU A 45 -5.33 -18.53 5.02
N ASN A 46 -6.51 -18.29 4.46
CA ASN A 46 -7.60 -19.27 4.40
C ASN A 46 -8.38 -19.08 3.09
N GLU A 47 -9.50 -19.79 2.96
CA GLU A 47 -10.33 -19.77 1.74
C GLU A 47 -10.98 -18.42 1.42
N ASN A 48 -11.04 -17.48 2.38
CA ASN A 48 -11.73 -16.20 2.22
C ASN A 48 -10.77 -15.01 2.17
N VAL A 49 -9.67 -15.07 2.94
CA VAL A 49 -8.77 -13.93 3.11
C VAL A 49 -7.29 -14.33 3.17
N LEU A 50 -6.46 -13.40 2.72
CA LEU A 50 -5.03 -13.32 2.97
C LEU A 50 -4.78 -12.11 3.87
N VAL A 51 -4.13 -12.32 5.01
CA VAL A 51 -3.78 -11.25 5.95
C VAL A 51 -2.28 -11.10 6.03
N LEU A 52 -1.80 -9.90 5.72
CA LEU A 52 -0.38 -9.55 5.73
C LEU A 52 -0.11 -8.46 6.77
N LYS A 53 1.09 -8.48 7.35
CA LYS A 53 1.68 -7.32 8.02
C LYS A 53 2.73 -6.71 7.13
N MET A 54 2.56 -5.44 6.80
CA MET A 54 3.58 -4.61 6.17
C MET A 54 4.42 -3.90 7.23
N THR A 55 5.73 -3.81 7.03
CA THR A 55 6.63 -2.95 7.79
C THR A 55 7.67 -2.35 6.85
N LEU A 56 7.71 -1.01 6.78
CA LEU A 56 8.63 -0.25 5.94
C LEU A 56 9.39 0.76 6.81
N GLN A 57 10.70 0.55 6.99
CA GLN A 57 11.55 1.50 7.72
C GLN A 57 11.75 2.79 6.91
N PRO A 58 12.13 3.91 7.57
CA PRO A 58 12.50 5.14 6.86
C PRO A 58 13.48 4.89 5.71
N GLY A 59 13.13 5.34 4.52
CA GLY A 59 13.93 5.19 3.31
C GLY A 59 13.81 3.86 2.58
N GLU A 60 13.14 2.85 3.17
CA GLU A 60 12.89 1.58 2.49
C GLU A 60 11.79 1.71 1.43
N GLU A 61 11.88 0.86 0.41
CA GLU A 61 10.86 0.68 -0.61
C GLU A 61 10.65 -0.82 -0.83
N ASP A 62 9.41 -1.20 -1.07
CA ASP A 62 9.10 -2.57 -1.46
C ASP A 62 9.33 -2.80 -2.96
N THR A 63 9.12 -4.04 -3.38
CA THR A 63 9.21 -4.45 -4.78
C THR A 63 7.86 -4.19 -5.45
N TRP A 64 7.85 -3.86 -6.75
CA TRP A 64 6.59 -3.85 -7.52
C TRP A 64 5.81 -5.15 -7.31
N HIS A 65 4.56 -5.04 -6.89
CA HIS A 65 3.72 -6.17 -6.50
C HIS A 65 2.25 -5.88 -6.73
N LYS A 66 1.42 -6.91 -6.55
CA LYS A 66 -0.03 -6.80 -6.59
C LYS A 66 -0.68 -7.15 -5.25
N HIS A 67 -1.85 -6.57 -5.05
CA HIS A 67 -2.81 -6.97 -4.02
C HIS A 67 -4.15 -7.28 -4.67
N ASN A 68 -4.85 -8.30 -4.16
CA ASN A 68 -6.28 -8.46 -4.45
C ASN A 68 -7.06 -7.27 -3.83
N ALA A 69 -8.39 -7.23 -4.01
CA ALA A 69 -9.21 -6.24 -3.32
C ALA A 69 -8.96 -6.30 -1.80
N GLU A 70 -8.66 -5.16 -1.18
CA GLU A 70 -8.08 -5.13 0.15
C GLU A 70 -8.63 -4.02 1.05
N THR A 71 -8.59 -4.30 2.35
CA THR A 71 -8.69 -3.28 3.40
C THR A 71 -7.36 -3.17 4.11
N VAL A 72 -6.84 -1.95 4.26
CA VAL A 72 -5.58 -1.67 4.95
C VAL A 72 -5.86 -0.86 6.20
N TYR A 73 -5.34 -1.33 7.34
CA TYR A 73 -5.27 -0.59 8.59
C TYR A 73 -3.82 -0.24 8.88
N PHE A 74 -3.50 1.06 8.91
CA PHE A 74 -2.19 1.55 9.29
C PHE A 74 -2.13 1.65 10.81
N GLU A 75 -1.41 0.72 11.45
CA GLU A 75 -1.13 0.79 12.88
C GLU A 75 -0.29 2.05 13.16
N ASP A 76 0.82 2.17 12.42
CA ASP A 76 1.68 3.35 12.40
C ASP A 76 1.69 3.91 10.97
N GLY A 77 1.28 5.17 10.84
CA GLY A 77 1.29 5.90 9.59
C GLY A 77 2.67 6.47 9.27
N GLY A 78 2.72 7.34 8.26
CA GLY A 78 3.94 8.01 7.84
C GLY A 78 3.82 8.64 6.46
N LYS A 79 4.95 9.09 5.93
CA LYS A 79 5.01 9.73 4.62
C LYS A 79 5.47 8.73 3.57
N ALA A 80 4.63 8.44 2.59
CA ALA A 80 4.91 7.46 1.55
C ALA A 80 4.79 8.05 0.15
N ILE A 81 5.56 7.50 -0.80
CA ILE A 81 5.27 7.60 -2.23
C ILE A 81 4.68 6.27 -2.67
N ILE A 82 3.50 6.31 -3.27
CA ILE A 82 2.90 5.16 -3.97
C ILE A 82 3.06 5.38 -5.46
N LYS A 83 3.66 4.43 -6.15
CA LYS A 83 3.76 4.40 -7.62
C LYS A 83 2.81 3.35 -8.17
N THR A 84 1.97 3.73 -9.11
CA THR A 84 1.20 2.84 -9.99
C THR A 84 1.69 3.01 -11.42
N ALA A 85 1.20 2.20 -12.36
CA ALA A 85 1.67 2.23 -13.74
C ALA A 85 1.53 3.61 -14.38
N ASP A 86 0.49 4.35 -13.99
CA ASP A 86 0.14 5.63 -14.58
C ASP A 86 0.69 6.85 -13.82
N LYS A 87 0.98 6.71 -12.52
CA LYS A 87 1.26 7.87 -11.66
C LYS A 87 2.10 7.52 -10.43
N ALA A 88 2.73 8.54 -9.88
CA ALA A 88 3.29 8.53 -8.54
C ALA A 88 2.55 9.58 -7.68
N MET A 89 2.23 9.21 -6.45
CA MET A 89 1.55 10.08 -5.49
C MET A 89 2.24 10.06 -4.14
N THR A 90 2.46 11.24 -3.56
CA THR A 90 2.95 11.38 -2.18
C THR A 90 1.77 11.48 -1.23
N LEU A 91 1.80 10.70 -0.16
CA LEU A 91 0.76 10.63 0.85
C LEU A 91 1.36 10.87 2.24
N GLU A 92 0.62 11.62 3.06
CA GLU A 92 0.80 11.65 4.51
C GLU A 92 -0.30 10.76 5.11
N ILE A 93 0.07 9.64 5.69
CA ILE A 93 -0.82 8.62 6.20
C ILE A 93 -0.88 8.77 7.73
N PRO A 94 -2.04 9.07 8.33
CA PRO A 94 -2.17 9.13 9.79
C PRO A 94 -2.08 7.75 10.45
N ASP A 95 -1.66 7.72 11.72
CA ASP A 95 -1.80 6.54 12.57
C ASP A 95 -3.26 6.15 12.72
N GLY A 96 -3.54 4.85 12.73
CA GLY A 96 -4.88 4.29 12.80
C GLY A 96 -5.73 4.50 11.54
N TYR A 97 -5.17 5.03 10.45
CA TYR A 97 -5.91 5.26 9.22
C TYR A 97 -6.36 3.94 8.57
N VAL A 98 -7.56 3.96 7.98
CA VAL A 98 -8.12 2.81 7.25
C VAL A 98 -8.40 3.23 5.82
N MET A 99 -7.99 2.40 4.87
CA MET A 99 -8.37 2.55 3.47
C MET A 99 -8.84 1.23 2.87
N TRP A 100 -9.53 1.36 1.73
CA TRP A 100 -9.96 0.24 0.91
C TRP A 100 -9.62 0.53 -0.55
N HIS A 101 -9.26 -0.50 -1.31
CA HIS A 101 -9.06 -0.44 -2.75
C HIS A 101 -9.49 -1.76 -3.41
N ASP A 102 -9.88 -1.68 -4.69
CA ASP A 102 -10.00 -2.86 -5.56
C ASP A 102 -8.61 -3.48 -5.82
N GLU A 103 -8.52 -4.57 -6.60
CA GLU A 103 -7.22 -5.11 -7.03
C GLU A 103 -6.38 -4.04 -7.73
N TRP A 104 -5.08 -4.02 -7.42
CA TRP A 104 -4.14 -3.05 -7.96
C TRP A 104 -2.69 -3.52 -7.88
N GLU A 105 -1.86 -2.91 -8.72
CA GLU A 105 -0.42 -3.07 -8.74
C GLU A 105 0.25 -1.76 -8.36
N HIS A 106 1.22 -1.83 -7.46
CA HIS A 106 1.96 -0.67 -7.03
C HIS A 106 3.35 -1.00 -6.46
N GLN A 107 4.11 0.05 -6.15
CA GLN A 107 5.26 0.04 -5.26
C GLN A 107 5.07 1.14 -4.22
N VAL A 108 5.42 0.86 -2.97
CA VAL A 108 5.41 1.82 -1.87
C VAL A 108 6.84 2.11 -1.41
N LYS A 109 7.15 3.39 -1.24
CA LYS A 109 8.39 3.89 -0.63
C LYS A 109 8.07 4.73 0.59
N ASN A 110 8.67 4.41 1.72
CA ASN A 110 8.65 5.28 2.88
C ASN A 110 9.68 6.40 2.71
N ILE A 111 9.21 7.65 2.59
CA ILE A 111 10.04 8.85 2.47
C ILE A 111 10.02 9.72 3.74
N GLY A 112 9.37 9.25 4.79
CA GLY A 112 9.33 9.89 6.10
C GLY A 112 10.52 9.49 6.98
N ASP A 113 10.42 9.85 8.25
CA ASP A 113 11.38 9.55 9.31
C ASP A 113 10.84 8.55 10.35
N SER A 114 9.57 8.13 10.25
CA SER A 114 8.94 7.07 11.04
C SER A 114 8.80 5.76 10.25
N THR A 115 8.77 4.63 10.95
CA THR A 115 8.42 3.33 10.36
C THR A 115 6.93 3.29 10.04
N ILE A 116 6.55 2.80 8.85
CA ILE A 116 5.16 2.54 8.51
C ILE A 116 4.84 1.08 8.82
N THR A 117 3.78 0.85 9.59
CA THR A 117 3.29 -0.48 9.95
C THR A 117 1.82 -0.60 9.56
N ALA A 118 1.46 -1.63 8.78
CA ALA A 118 0.07 -1.85 8.40
C ALA A 118 -0.35 -3.32 8.48
N ILE A 119 -1.63 -3.55 8.75
CA ILE A 119 -2.31 -4.82 8.56
C ILE A 119 -3.15 -4.72 7.30
N ILE A 120 -2.93 -5.63 6.38
CA ILE A 120 -3.59 -5.70 5.09
C ILE A 120 -4.45 -6.96 5.07
N VAL A 121 -5.73 -6.81 4.73
CA VAL A 121 -6.67 -7.93 4.56
C VAL A 121 -7.13 -7.94 3.11
N GLU A 122 -6.55 -8.86 2.34
CA GLU A 122 -6.89 -9.14 0.95
C GLU A 122 -8.00 -10.20 0.88
N ALA A 123 -8.96 -10.00 -0.03
CA ALA A 123 -9.92 -11.05 -0.41
C ALA A 123 -9.23 -12.16 -1.22
N LYS A 124 -9.71 -13.40 -1.10
CA LYS A 124 -9.29 -14.55 -1.92
C LYS A 124 -10.26 -14.86 -3.03
#